data_AF-A0A526QXQ8-F1
#
_entry.id   AF-A0A526QXQ8-F1
#
_cell.length_a   1.000
_cell.length_b   1.000
_cell.length_c   1.000
_cell.angle_alpha   90.00
_cell.angle_beta   90.00
_cell.angle_gamma   90.00
#
_symmetry.space_group_name_H-M   'P 1'
#
loop_
_entity.id
_entity.type
_entity.pdbx_description
1 polymer ?
#
loop_
_entity_poly.entity_id
_entity_poly.type
_entity_poly.pdbx_seq_one_letter_code
_entity_poly.pdbx_strand_id
1 'polypeptide(L)' 'MALAATMRPLVSLALPEKGAARLATQLLLAIAGTLLLTLSAKTKVVLGPVDISLQTLAVLLIASAFG' A
#
# COMPACT_ATOMS: atom_id res chain seq x y z
N MET A 1 -24.70 -6.87 -3.85
CA MET A 1 -23.78 -5.75 -4.13
C MET A 1 -22.49 -5.81 -3.30
N ALA A 2 -22.52 -6.20 -2.01
CA ALA A 2 -21.33 -6.19 -1.13
C ALA A 2 -20.17 -7.13 -1.56
N LEU A 3 -20.45 -8.31 -2.11
CA LEU A 3 -19.42 -9.29 -2.50
C LEU A 3 -18.52 -8.83 -3.67
N ALA A 4 -19.02 -7.96 -4.55
CA ALA A 4 -18.26 -7.44 -5.70
C ALA A 4 -17.22 -6.39 -5.29
N ALA A 5 -17.44 -5.69 -4.17
CA ALA A 5 -16.46 -4.76 -3.61
C ALA A 5 -15.30 -5.50 -2.92
N THR A 6 -15.53 -6.71 -2.40
CA THR A 6 -14.48 -7.53 -1.76
C THR A 6 -13.49 -8.11 -2.79
N MET A 7 -13.94 -8.38 -4.02
CA MET A 7 -13.09 -8.98 -5.07
C MET A 7 -12.28 -7.96 -5.87
N ARG A 8 -12.54 -6.67 -5.69
CA ARG A 8 -11.98 -5.62 -6.52
C ARG A 8 -11.09 -4.71 -5.67
N PRO A 9 -9.76 -4.71 -5.90
CA PRO A 9 -8.82 -3.90 -5.13
C PRO A 9 -9.22 -2.43 -5.12
N LEU A 10 -9.04 -1.75 -3.98
CA LEU A 10 -9.34 -0.31 -3.84
C LEU A 10 -8.53 0.51 -4.85
N VAL A 11 -7.30 0.11 -5.12
CA VAL A 11 -6.44 0.74 -6.13
C VAL A 11 -7.04 0.70 -7.55
N SER A 12 -7.92 -0.25 -7.85
CA SER A 12 -8.60 -0.30 -9.15
C SER A 12 -9.60 0.82 -9.38
N LEU A 13 -10.02 1.54 -8.31
CA LEU A 13 -10.88 2.72 -8.42
C LEU A 13 -10.13 3.91 -9.04
N ALA A 14 -8.81 3.95 -8.90
CA ALA A 14 -7.95 5.02 -9.40
C ALA A 14 -7.11 4.61 -10.62
N LEU A 15 -7.22 3.35 -11.07
CA LEU A 15 -6.40 2.83 -12.17
C LEU A 15 -7.00 3.25 -13.53
N PRO A 16 -6.20 3.83 -14.45
CA PRO A 16 -6.64 4.06 -15.81
C PRO A 16 -6.94 2.75 -16.54
N GLU A 17 -7.96 2.75 -17.40
CA GLU A 17 -8.43 1.55 -18.10
C GLU A 17 -7.37 0.95 -19.04
N LYS A 18 -6.66 1.79 -19.82
CA LYS A 18 -5.76 1.32 -20.88
C LYS A 18 -4.57 2.27 -21.13
N GLY A 19 -3.56 1.73 -21.82
CA GLY A 19 -2.44 2.50 -22.37
C GLY A 19 -1.31 2.78 -21.38
N ALA A 20 -0.39 3.67 -21.79
CA ALA A 20 0.81 4.03 -21.04
C ALA A 20 0.49 4.63 -19.66
N ALA A 21 -0.63 5.33 -19.52
CA ALA A 21 -1.07 5.90 -18.24
C ALA A 21 -1.28 4.82 -17.17
N ARG A 22 -1.83 3.66 -17.55
CA ARG A 22 -2.03 2.54 -16.62
C ARG A 22 -0.69 2.01 -16.09
N LEU A 23 0.28 1.80 -16.98
CA LEU A 23 1.63 1.36 -16.60
C LEU A 23 2.32 2.39 -15.71
N ALA A 24 2.23 3.68 -16.05
CA ALA A 24 2.78 4.75 -15.24
C ALA A 24 2.16 4.78 -13.84
N THR A 25 0.84 4.66 -13.72
CA THR A 25 0.14 4.57 -12.43
C THR A 25 0.61 3.35 -11.62
N GLN A 26 0.76 2.18 -12.26
CA GLN A 26 1.26 0.98 -11.58
C GLN A 26 2.69 1.14 -11.06
N LEU A 27 3.57 1.74 -11.86
CA LEU A 27 4.93 2.10 -11.45
C LEU A 27 4.93 3.06 -10.27
N LEU A 28 4.10 4.11 -10.35
CA LEU A 28 3.95 5.11 -9.28
C LEU A 28 3.44 4.46 -7.99
N LEU A 29 2.46 3.56 -8.09
CA LEU A 29 1.92 2.81 -6.95
C LEU A 29 2.97 1.92 -6.28
N ALA A 30 3.81 1.22 -7.07
CA ALA A 30 4.89 0.41 -6.54
C ALA A 30 5.94 1.27 -5.81
N ILE A 31 6.32 2.41 -6.39
CA ILE A 31 7.23 3.38 -5.78
C ILE A 31 6.61 3.94 -4.49
N ALA A 32 5.34 4.35 -4.54
CA ALA A 32 4.62 4.91 -3.39
C ALA A 32 4.52 3.91 -2.23
N GLY A 33 4.18 2.65 -2.50
CA GLY A 33 4.16 1.59 -1.49
C GLY A 33 5.55 1.34 -0.87
N THR A 34 6.60 1.35 -1.70
CA THR A 34 7.99 1.21 -1.23
C THR A 34 8.41 2.37 -0.33
N LEU A 35 8.09 3.60 -0.73
CA LEU A 35 8.38 4.79 0.07
C LEU A 35 7.60 4.79 1.38
N LEU A 36 6.32 4.41 1.35
CA LEU A 36 5.48 4.27 2.54
C LEU A 36 6.12 3.27 3.54
N LEU A 37 6.53 2.09 3.06
CA LEU A 37 7.21 1.10 3.90
C LEU A 37 8.54 1.64 4.46
N THR A 38 9.33 2.31 3.64
CA THR A 38 10.62 2.87 4.03
C THR A 38 10.46 3.92 5.14
N LEU A 39 9.51 4.83 4.98
CA LEU A 39 9.23 5.88 5.97
C LEU A 39 8.62 5.29 7.25
N SER A 40 7.71 4.32 7.13
CA SER A 40 7.09 3.67 8.29
C SER A 40 8.07 2.93 9.20
N ALA A 41 9.15 2.40 8.62
CA ALA A 41 10.22 1.75 9.39
C ALA A 41 11.07 2.74 10.21
N LYS A 42 11.04 4.03 9.87
CA LYS A 42 11.75 5.09 10.61
C LYS A 42 10.95 5.61 11.80
N THR A 43 9.62 5.58 11.71
CA THR A 43 8.72 5.88 12.82
C THR A 43 8.64 4.70 13.76
N LYS A 44 9.60 4.62 14.69
CA LYS A 44 9.73 3.53 15.65
C LYS A 44 9.92 4.02 17.08
N VAL A 45 9.41 3.22 18.01
CA VAL A 45 9.63 3.35 19.44
C VAL A 45 10.53 2.20 19.86
N VAL A 46 11.68 2.54 20.44
CA VAL A 46 12.64 1.55 20.93
C VAL A 46 12.12 1.02 22.28
N LEU A 47 11.75 -0.26 22.33
CA LEU A 47 11.19 -0.89 23.52
C LEU A 47 12.04 -2.11 23.93
N GLY A 48 13.32 -1.85 24.22
CA GLY A 48 14.27 -2.88 24.62
C GLY A 48 14.98 -3.53 23.43
N PRO A 49 15.08 -4.86 23.34
CA PRO A 49 15.89 -5.54 22.32
C PRO A 49 15.26 -5.49 20.91
N VAL A 50 13.97 -5.17 20.80
CA VAL A 50 13.24 -5.11 19.53
C VAL A 50 12.47 -3.80 19.44
N ASP A 51 12.60 -3.13 18.30
CA ASP A 51 11.89 -1.89 18.01
C ASP A 51 10.45 -2.16 17.59
N ILE A 52 9.51 -1.35 18.07
CA ILE A 52 8.14 -1.32 17.56
C ILE A 52 8.03 -0.19 16.55
N SER A 53 7.68 -0.50 15.29
CA SER A 53 7.54 0.50 14.22
C SER A 53 6.13 0.57 13.64
N LEU A 54 5.82 1.65 12.92
CA LEU A 54 4.56 1.78 12.17
C LEU A 54 4.51 0.87 10.92
N GLN A 55 5.52 0.04 10.69
CA GLN A 55 5.58 -0.82 9.52
C GLN A 55 4.42 -1.82 9.45
N THR A 56 3.98 -2.36 10.59
CA THR A 56 2.82 -3.26 10.64
C THR A 56 1.54 -2.57 10.17
N LEU A 57 1.34 -1.31 10.56
CA LEU A 57 0.22 -0.50 10.07
C LEU A 57 0.32 -0.29 8.56
N ALA A 58 1.50 0.07 8.05
CA ALA A 58 1.73 0.28 6.63
C ALA A 58 1.44 -0.98 5.81
N VAL A 59 1.86 -2.16 6.30
CA VAL A 59 1.56 -3.45 5.66
C VAL A 59 0.06 -3.72 5.60
N LEU A 60 -0.68 -3.48 6.69
CA LEU A 60 -2.13 -3.66 6.72
C LEU A 60 -2.85 -2.71 5.75
N LEU A 61 -2.42 -1.45 5.67
CA LEU A 61 -2.98 -0.50 4.72
C LEU A 61 -2.71 -0.92 3.27
N ILE A 62 -1.50 -1.36 2.96
CA ILE A 62 -1.16 -1.87 1.62
C ILE A 62 -2.02 -3.09 1.28
N ALA A 63 -2.13 -4.07 2.19
CA ALA A 63 -2.99 -5.23 1.97
C ALA A 63 -4.44 -4.81 1.70
N SER A 64 -5.00 -3.90 2.50
CA SER A 64 -6.37 -3.40 2.28
C SER A 64 -6.54 -2.67 0.94
N ALA A 65 -5.50 -2.00 0.44
CA ALA A 65 -5.56 -1.24 -0.80
C ALA A 65 -5.46 -2.12 -2.06
N PHE A 66 -4.64 -3.17 -1.99
CA PHE A 66 -4.36 -4.06 -3.12
C PHE A 66 -5.16 -5.37 -3.11
N GLY A 67 -5.77 -5.74 -1.98
CA GLY A 67 -6.47 -7.01 -1.79
C GLY A 67 -5.54 -8.09 -1.27
#